data_AF-A0A1A9W2M6-F1
#
_entry.id   AF-A0A1A9W2M6-F1
#
_cell.length_a   1.000
_cell.length_b   1.000
_cell.length_c   1.000
_cell.angle_alpha   90.00
_cell.angle_beta   90.00
_cell.angle_gamma   90.00
#
_symmetry.space_group_name_H-M   'P 1'
#
loop_
_entity.id
_entity.type
_entity.pdbx_description
1 polymer ?
#
loop_
_entity_poly.entity_id
_entity_poly.type
_entity_poly.pdbx_seq_one_letter_code
_entity_poly.pdbx_strand_id
1 'polypeptide(L)'
;MLKKVLVNVLIQAFNGYRNWEQISKFTVMFGNILHGDVISNELKVILPHILNIYEQELKGIENGINFVLMEFELKGIDAIPVMGNLPPVSGALMWLENYIKRCDVLHSYDMNALINLISAQGYSTNNFYGRRAKGLTKQLIATKDCYQDECSCSMDDSGKMQYEILTNRRDILITKLKHLQVKIWIDWQQKIDKNLQNGLRSKVFMHFSMPSENDEIDCFTSDDGSVADIKMLNIHPSHELFTLLAETNYLLAFRHLCMSEGNSFLNDFPQLLWDFYEQRDDLWQRKIKLMKIIHYYNAVQEKISSDEKFKLISSEIDSINDFVKQACQTVTWQNYDHDLIDKIYYECEELHNRLKTCHDNLESIVASI
;
A
#
# COMPACT_ATOMS: atom_id res chain seq x y z
N MET A 1 52.40 17.90 8.89
CA MET A 1 51.89 17.37 10.18
C MET A 1 50.35 17.40 10.23
N LEU A 2 49.71 18.56 10.04
CA LEU A 2 48.24 18.71 10.13
C LEU A 2 47.44 17.78 9.18
N LYS A 3 47.87 17.64 7.91
CA LYS A 3 47.20 16.78 6.91
C LYS A 3 47.21 15.28 7.29
N LYS A 4 48.32 14.78 7.84
CA LYS A 4 48.42 13.37 8.29
C LYS A 4 47.53 13.09 9.50
N VAL A 5 47.43 14.04 10.42
CA VAL A 5 46.49 13.93 11.56
C VAL A 5 45.06 13.88 11.05
N LEU A 6 44.70 14.74 10.09
CA LEU A 6 43.37 14.75 9.49
C LEU A 6 43.04 13.42 8.79
N VAL A 7 43.95 12.87 7.99
CA VAL A 7 43.73 11.57 7.33
C VAL A 7 43.52 10.46 8.36
N ASN A 8 44.35 10.39 9.41
CA ASN A 8 44.19 9.38 10.45
C ASN A 8 42.82 9.47 11.15
N VAL A 9 42.35 10.69 11.42
CA VAL A 9 41.00 10.92 11.99
C VAL A 9 39.90 10.46 11.03
N LEU A 10 40.04 10.75 9.73
CA LEU A 10 39.07 10.32 8.71
C LEU A 10 39.03 8.79 8.58
N ILE A 11 40.19 8.12 8.51
CA ILE A 11 40.28 6.65 8.45
C ILE A 11 39.64 6.03 9.69
N GLN A 12 39.94 6.56 10.87
CA GLN A 12 39.36 6.08 12.12
C GLN A 12 37.84 6.27 12.17
N ALA A 13 37.33 7.41 11.66
CA ALA A 13 35.91 7.67 11.56
C ALA A 13 35.21 6.68 10.60
N PHE A 14 35.75 6.47 9.39
CA PHE A 14 35.20 5.52 8.43
C PHE A 14 35.15 4.10 8.97
N ASN A 15 36.23 3.64 9.61
CA ASN A 15 36.28 2.31 10.23
C ASN A 15 35.32 2.17 11.43
N GLY A 16 34.92 3.28 12.04
CA GLY A 16 33.95 3.29 13.14
C GLY A 16 32.49 3.15 12.69
N TYR A 17 32.18 3.45 11.43
CA TYR A 17 30.81 3.36 10.91
C TYR A 17 30.42 1.91 10.57
N ARG A 18 29.14 1.60 10.77
CA ARG A 18 28.59 0.23 10.63
C ARG A 18 27.47 0.08 9.60
N ASN A 19 26.93 1.19 9.10
CA ASN A 19 25.84 1.17 8.12
C ASN A 19 26.08 2.19 7.00
N TRP A 20 25.37 2.01 5.90
CA TRP A 20 25.56 2.83 4.70
C TRP A 20 25.13 4.28 4.90
N GLU A 21 24.12 4.52 5.74
CA GLU A 21 23.59 5.85 6.02
C GLU A 21 24.64 6.74 6.70
N GLN A 22 25.33 6.21 7.72
CA GLN A 22 26.39 6.92 8.43
C GLN A 22 27.54 7.28 7.49
N ILE A 23 27.99 6.32 6.68
CA ILE A 23 29.07 6.52 5.71
C ILE A 23 28.64 7.57 4.68
N SER A 24 27.43 7.45 4.13
CA SER A 24 26.91 8.40 3.13
C SER A 24 26.82 9.81 3.69
N LYS A 25 26.26 9.99 4.89
CA LYS A 25 26.17 11.30 5.56
C LYS A 25 27.55 11.90 5.81
N PHE A 26 28.50 11.09 6.26
CA PHE A 26 29.87 11.53 6.49
C PHE A 26 30.55 11.96 5.18
N THR A 27 30.39 11.17 4.11
CA THR A 27 30.88 11.50 2.77
C THR A 27 30.32 12.83 2.27
N VAL A 28 29.02 13.09 2.48
CA VAL A 28 28.40 14.38 2.12
C VAL A 28 28.97 15.53 2.95
N MET A 29 29.11 15.37 4.27
CA MET A 29 29.62 16.42 5.16
C MET A 29 31.07 16.80 4.85
N PHE A 30 31.91 15.83 4.48
CA PHE A 30 33.34 16.03 4.27
C PHE A 30 33.75 15.95 2.78
N GLY A 31 32.80 15.96 1.84
CA GLY A 31 33.05 15.75 0.42
C GLY A 31 34.21 16.59 -0.13
N ASN A 32 34.22 17.90 0.10
CA ASN A 32 35.30 18.79 -0.39
C ASN A 32 36.70 18.43 0.15
N ILE A 33 36.78 17.84 1.34
CA ILE A 33 38.05 17.42 1.96
C ILE A 33 38.48 16.06 1.41
N LEU A 34 37.52 15.15 1.23
CA LEU A 34 37.77 13.79 0.73
C LEU A 34 38.25 13.78 -0.74
N HIS A 35 37.83 14.78 -1.53
CA HIS A 35 38.21 14.90 -2.94
C HIS A 35 39.59 15.55 -3.18
N GLY A 36 40.34 15.90 -2.13
CA GLY A 36 41.68 16.46 -2.29
C GLY A 36 42.75 15.41 -2.61
N ASP A 37 43.56 15.64 -3.66
CA ASP A 37 44.56 14.71 -4.23
C ASP A 37 45.54 14.04 -3.24
N VAL A 38 45.83 14.71 -2.11
CA VAL A 38 46.76 14.19 -1.09
C VAL A 38 46.03 13.26 -0.11
N ILE A 39 44.74 13.47 0.12
CA ILE A 39 43.93 12.75 1.10
C ILE A 39 43.36 11.47 0.47
N SER A 40 42.93 11.53 -0.79
CA SER A 40 42.31 10.40 -1.51
C SER A 40 43.21 9.17 -1.61
N ASN A 41 44.51 9.37 -1.84
CA ASN A 41 45.49 8.28 -1.93
C ASN A 41 45.68 7.52 -0.61
N GLU A 42 45.63 8.22 0.53
CA GLU A 42 45.75 7.58 1.84
C GLU A 42 44.43 6.92 2.30
N LEU A 43 43.29 7.35 1.73
CA LEU A 43 41.97 6.78 2.02
C LEU A 43 41.71 5.42 1.35
N LYS A 44 42.54 4.94 0.41
CA LYS A 44 42.36 3.63 -0.23
C LYS A 44 42.16 2.47 0.76
N VAL A 45 42.77 2.56 1.94
CA VAL A 45 42.70 1.56 3.01
C VAL A 45 41.26 1.34 3.53
N ILE A 46 40.36 2.33 3.38
CA ILE A 46 38.97 2.22 3.84
C ILE A 46 38.07 1.50 2.83
N LEU A 47 38.51 1.36 1.57
CA LEU A 47 37.68 0.82 0.48
C LEU A 47 37.12 -0.57 0.80
N PRO A 48 37.91 -1.54 1.31
CA PRO A 48 37.39 -2.86 1.68
C PRO A 48 36.27 -2.80 2.75
N HIS A 49 36.37 -1.87 3.71
CA HIS A 49 35.36 -1.68 4.75
C HIS A 49 34.05 -1.11 4.17
N ILE A 50 34.15 -0.09 3.30
CA ILE A 50 32.99 0.48 2.61
C ILE A 50 32.28 -0.58 1.76
N LEU A 51 33.04 -1.37 0.99
CA LEU A 51 32.47 -2.42 0.14
C LEU A 51 31.83 -3.54 0.96
N ASN A 52 32.40 -3.92 2.09
CA ASN A 52 31.78 -4.87 3.01
C ASN A 52 30.44 -4.34 3.56
N ILE A 53 30.35 -3.06 3.93
CA ILE A 53 29.08 -2.47 4.37
C ILE A 53 28.06 -2.43 3.24
N TYR A 54 28.47 -2.05 2.02
CA TYR A 54 27.61 -2.13 0.83
C TYR A 54 27.03 -3.54 0.69
N GLU A 55 27.91 -4.56 0.69
CA GLU A 55 27.50 -5.95 0.50
C GLU A 55 26.52 -6.41 1.57
N GLN A 56 26.74 -6.06 2.83
CA GLN A 56 25.85 -6.40 3.94
C GLN A 56 24.47 -5.76 3.77
N GLU A 57 24.41 -4.49 3.39
CA GLU A 57 23.16 -3.76 3.17
C GLU A 57 22.39 -4.33 1.98
N LEU A 58 23.08 -4.59 0.86
CA LEU A 58 22.48 -5.21 -0.31
C LEU A 58 21.94 -6.61 0.02
N LYS A 59 22.70 -7.42 0.76
CA LYS A 59 22.26 -8.74 1.22
C LYS A 59 21.05 -8.66 2.15
N GLY A 60 21.00 -7.66 3.03
CA GLY A 60 19.84 -7.39 3.88
C GLY A 60 18.58 -7.08 3.06
N ILE A 61 18.74 -6.28 1.99
CA ILE A 61 17.66 -5.98 1.05
C ILE A 61 17.22 -7.23 0.28
N GLU A 62 18.16 -7.99 -0.29
CA GLU A 62 17.89 -9.25 -1.00
C GLU A 62 17.12 -10.24 -0.13
N ASN A 63 17.54 -10.45 1.12
CA ASN A 63 16.87 -11.35 2.05
C ASN A 63 15.42 -10.92 2.35
N GLY A 64 15.15 -9.62 2.43
CA GLY A 64 13.80 -9.09 2.65
C GLY A 64 12.86 -9.27 1.45
N ILE A 65 13.42 -9.42 0.24
CA ILE A 65 12.66 -9.45 -1.02
C ILE A 65 12.55 -10.89 -1.59
N ASN A 66 13.54 -11.75 -1.37
CA ASN A 66 13.64 -13.04 -2.03
C ASN A 66 12.39 -13.92 -1.84
N PHE A 67 11.80 -13.89 -0.65
CA PHE A 67 10.54 -14.56 -0.38
C PHE A 67 9.41 -14.08 -1.29
N VAL A 68 9.26 -12.76 -1.43
CA VAL A 68 8.23 -12.14 -2.29
C VAL A 68 8.44 -12.52 -3.75
N LEU A 69 9.67 -12.40 -4.26
CA LEU A 69 9.97 -12.76 -5.65
C LEU A 69 9.71 -14.24 -5.95
N MET A 70 9.86 -15.12 -4.96
CA MET A 70 9.62 -16.55 -5.10
C MET A 70 8.11 -16.89 -5.02
N GLU A 71 7.40 -16.31 -4.05
CA GLU A 71 6.00 -16.65 -3.80
C GLU A 71 5.00 -15.89 -4.68
N PHE A 72 5.40 -14.77 -5.29
CA PHE A 72 4.48 -13.94 -6.07
C PHE A 72 3.85 -14.70 -7.25
N GLU A 73 4.56 -15.64 -7.87
CA GLU A 73 3.99 -16.45 -8.96
C GLU A 73 2.88 -17.40 -8.49
N LEU A 74 2.82 -17.73 -7.19
CA LEU A 74 1.81 -18.63 -6.62
C LEU A 74 0.67 -17.87 -5.93
N LYS A 75 1.00 -16.83 -5.14
CA LYS A 75 0.03 -16.09 -4.31
C LYS A 75 -0.33 -14.72 -4.87
N GLY A 76 0.33 -14.26 -5.94
CA GLY A 76 0.12 -12.93 -6.48
C GLY A 76 0.40 -11.84 -5.45
N ILE A 77 -0.48 -10.84 -5.37
CA ILE A 77 -0.36 -9.71 -4.46
C ILE A 77 -0.31 -10.14 -2.98
N ASP A 78 -0.94 -11.26 -2.62
CA ASP A 78 -0.96 -11.77 -1.24
C ASP A 78 0.42 -12.26 -0.76
N ALA A 79 1.39 -12.44 -1.67
CA ALA A 79 2.79 -12.71 -1.30
C ALA A 79 3.48 -11.49 -0.68
N ILE A 80 2.96 -10.28 -0.92
CA ILE A 80 3.59 -9.03 -0.49
C ILE A 80 3.09 -8.68 0.91
N PRO A 81 3.97 -8.43 1.89
CA PRO A 81 3.57 -8.09 3.25
C PRO A 81 3.07 -6.64 3.30
N VAL A 82 1.79 -6.46 3.00
CA VAL A 82 1.09 -5.17 3.07
C VAL A 82 0.63 -4.92 4.52
N MET A 83 0.84 -3.70 5.03
CA MET A 83 0.33 -3.30 6.35
C MET A 83 -1.20 -3.32 6.32
N GLY A 84 -1.86 -3.92 7.33
CA GLY A 84 -3.30 -4.24 7.30
C GLY A 84 -4.28 -3.08 7.08
N ASN A 85 -3.82 -1.83 7.15
CA ASN A 85 -4.65 -0.64 6.91
C ASN A 85 -4.56 -0.11 5.47
N LEU A 86 -3.68 -0.69 4.65
CA LEU A 86 -3.47 -0.27 3.26
C LEU A 86 -4.25 -1.17 2.32
N PRO A 87 -4.80 -0.59 1.23
CA PRO A 87 -5.34 -1.41 0.15
C PRO A 87 -4.23 -2.28 -0.49
N PRO A 88 -4.58 -3.49 -0.97
CA PRO A 88 -3.62 -4.50 -1.38
C PRO A 88 -2.65 -4.06 -2.50
N VAL A 89 -3.14 -3.40 -3.56
CA VAL A 89 -2.33 -3.02 -4.72
C VAL A 89 -1.46 -1.81 -4.42
N SER A 90 -2.04 -0.71 -3.95
CA SER A 90 -1.31 0.50 -3.57
C SER A 90 -0.30 0.22 -2.45
N GLY A 91 -0.68 -0.60 -1.46
CA GLY A 91 0.21 -1.07 -0.42
C GLY A 91 1.40 -1.87 -0.97
N ALA A 92 1.14 -2.79 -1.90
CA ALA A 92 2.19 -3.57 -2.56
C ALA A 92 3.14 -2.69 -3.40
N LEU A 93 2.60 -1.74 -4.18
CA LEU A 93 3.41 -0.82 -4.99
C LEU A 93 4.28 0.09 -4.11
N MET A 94 3.73 0.61 -3.01
CA MET A 94 4.48 1.41 -2.04
C MET A 94 5.57 0.58 -1.35
N TRP A 95 5.28 -0.68 -1.01
CA TRP A 95 6.28 -1.60 -0.46
C TRP A 95 7.46 -1.80 -1.42
N LEU A 96 7.17 -2.08 -2.70
CA LEU A 96 8.19 -2.24 -3.73
C LEU A 96 9.01 -0.97 -3.95
N GLU A 97 8.35 0.19 -3.96
CA GLU A 97 9.00 1.48 -4.15
C GLU A 97 9.98 1.80 -3.02
N ASN A 98 9.61 1.48 -1.77
CA ASN A 98 10.51 1.65 -0.64
C ASN A 98 11.79 0.82 -0.79
N TYR A 99 11.70 -0.40 -1.33
CA TYR A 99 12.87 -1.24 -1.60
C TYR A 99 13.72 -0.75 -2.77
N ILE A 100 13.10 -0.26 -3.84
CA ILE A 100 13.82 0.38 -4.95
C ILE A 100 14.60 1.58 -4.44
N LYS A 101 13.96 2.46 -3.65
CA LYS A 101 14.62 3.62 -3.04
C LYS A 101 15.79 3.23 -2.15
N ARG A 102 15.64 2.18 -1.34
CA ARG A 102 16.75 1.65 -0.52
C ARG A 102 17.93 1.18 -1.38
N CYS A 103 17.67 0.58 -2.54
CA CYS A 103 18.73 0.21 -3.48
C CYS A 103 19.38 1.46 -4.10
N ASP A 104 18.61 2.45 -4.51
CA ASP A 104 19.13 3.69 -5.12
C ASP A 104 20.04 4.48 -4.17
N VAL A 105 19.76 4.46 -2.86
CA VAL A 105 20.61 5.08 -1.83
C VAL A 105 22.02 4.46 -1.78
N LEU A 106 22.17 3.16 -2.12
CA LEU A 106 23.48 2.50 -2.23
C LEU A 106 24.34 3.07 -3.37
N HIS A 107 23.72 3.80 -4.31
CA HIS A 107 24.39 4.41 -5.45
C HIS A 107 24.33 5.94 -5.44
N SER A 108 24.34 6.54 -4.25
CA SER A 108 24.35 8.00 -4.14
C SER A 108 25.54 8.59 -4.89
N TYR A 109 25.32 9.75 -5.52
CA TYR A 109 26.33 10.42 -6.34
C TYR A 109 27.65 10.62 -5.58
N ASP A 110 27.58 11.07 -4.32
CA ASP A 110 28.74 11.35 -3.50
C ASP A 110 29.53 10.09 -3.15
N MET A 111 28.85 8.96 -2.90
CA MET A 111 29.50 7.67 -2.65
C MET A 111 30.15 7.13 -3.92
N ASN A 112 29.48 7.24 -5.06
CA ASN A 112 30.06 6.85 -6.35
C ASN A 112 31.31 7.67 -6.67
N ALA A 113 31.25 8.98 -6.46
CA ALA A 113 32.37 9.88 -6.67
C ALA A 113 33.56 9.52 -5.77
N LEU A 114 33.31 9.28 -4.47
CA LEU A 114 34.33 8.84 -3.53
C LEU A 114 34.96 7.49 -3.92
N ILE A 115 34.13 6.49 -4.23
CA ILE A 115 34.59 5.14 -4.58
C ILE A 115 35.39 5.18 -5.88
N ASN A 116 34.95 5.93 -6.89
CA ASN A 116 35.69 6.11 -8.12
C ASN A 116 37.01 6.84 -7.88
N LEU A 117 37.03 7.87 -7.02
CA LEU A 117 38.24 8.62 -6.67
C LEU A 117 39.29 7.73 -5.99
N ILE A 118 38.89 6.92 -5.01
CA ILE A 118 39.82 6.04 -4.30
C ILE A 118 40.19 4.79 -5.11
N SER A 119 39.37 4.42 -6.11
CA SER A 119 39.65 3.31 -7.04
C SER A 119 40.46 3.74 -8.27
N ALA A 120 40.46 5.02 -8.64
CA ALA A 120 41.22 5.53 -9.77
C ALA A 120 42.71 5.64 -9.43
N GLN A 121 43.56 5.03 -10.24
CA GLN A 121 45.00 5.25 -10.18
C GLN A 121 45.32 6.69 -10.57
N GLY A 122 45.72 7.54 -9.63
CA GLY A 122 46.68 8.65 -9.83
C GLY A 122 46.51 9.65 -10.99
N TYR A 123 45.37 9.72 -11.69
CA TYR A 123 45.17 10.70 -12.77
C TYR A 123 44.22 11.80 -12.33
N SER A 124 44.84 12.97 -12.15
CA SER A 124 44.28 14.31 -11.93
C SER A 124 42.81 14.49 -12.36
N THR A 125 41.95 14.69 -11.37
CA THR A 125 40.54 15.09 -11.56
C THR A 125 40.45 16.59 -11.84
N ASN A 126 40.77 17.02 -13.06
CA ASN A 126 40.29 18.31 -13.55
C ASN A 126 38.97 18.09 -14.29
N ASN A 127 37.90 18.73 -13.78
CA ASN A 127 36.57 18.92 -14.38
C ASN A 127 35.40 18.03 -13.93
N PHE A 128 35.13 17.93 -12.61
CA PHE A 128 33.83 17.38 -12.14
C PHE A 128 32.97 18.33 -11.29
N TYR A 129 33.42 19.56 -11.01
CA TYR A 129 32.59 20.57 -10.36
C TYR A 129 31.81 21.39 -11.38
N GLY A 130 30.71 20.82 -11.89
CA GLY A 130 29.81 21.60 -12.72
C GLY A 130 28.77 20.80 -13.49
N ARG A 131 27.85 20.12 -12.81
CA ARG A 131 26.48 19.94 -13.34
C ARG A 131 25.51 19.45 -12.27
N ARG A 132 24.80 20.41 -11.67
CA ARG A 132 23.50 20.16 -11.06
C ARG A 132 22.47 20.14 -12.19
N ALA A 133 21.60 19.14 -12.13
CA ALA A 133 20.28 19.04 -12.76
C ALA A 133 20.15 18.34 -14.12
N LYS A 134 19.07 17.53 -14.12
CA LYS A 134 18.26 16.97 -15.20
C LYS A 134 18.69 15.60 -15.69
N GLY A 135 17.81 14.64 -15.38
CA GLY A 135 17.97 13.23 -15.68
C GLY A 135 18.06 12.93 -17.17
N LEU A 136 18.34 11.66 -17.45
CA LEU A 136 17.82 10.92 -18.59
C LEU A 136 18.35 9.49 -18.50
N THR A 137 17.41 8.56 -18.33
CA THR A 137 17.25 7.39 -19.19
C THR A 137 18.06 7.48 -20.49
N LYS A 138 19.09 6.65 -20.61
CA LYS A 138 19.47 5.86 -21.80
C LYS A 138 20.87 5.28 -21.58
N GLN A 139 20.92 4.01 -21.22
CA GLN A 139 22.03 3.12 -21.61
C GLN A 139 21.54 1.68 -21.56
N LEU A 140 20.78 1.34 -22.58
CA LEU A 140 20.57 -0.03 -23.04
C LEU A 140 21.01 -0.02 -24.50
N ILE A 141 21.71 -1.10 -24.89
CA ILE A 141 22.39 -1.37 -26.17
C ILE A 141 23.89 -1.03 -26.15
N ALA A 142 24.69 -1.97 -25.65
CA ALA A 142 25.87 -2.51 -26.33
C ALA A 142 26.53 -3.60 -25.46
N THR A 143 25.88 -4.75 -25.31
CA THR A 143 26.56 -5.97 -24.87
C THR A 143 26.74 -6.89 -26.06
N LYS A 144 27.86 -6.72 -26.77
CA LYS A 144 28.49 -7.80 -27.51
C LYS A 144 29.95 -7.46 -27.79
N ASP A 145 30.77 -8.50 -27.63
CA ASP A 145 32.16 -8.63 -28.08
C ASP A 145 33.23 -8.02 -27.17
N CYS A 146 33.77 -8.87 -26.27
CA CYS A 146 35.17 -9.30 -26.37
C CYS A 146 35.47 -10.34 -25.26
N TYR A 147 35.63 -11.59 -25.69
CA TYR A 147 36.39 -12.60 -24.97
C TYR A 147 37.86 -12.47 -25.39
N GLN A 148 38.74 -12.70 -24.40
CA GLN A 148 40.20 -12.87 -24.50
C GLN A 148 41.01 -11.60 -24.71
N ASP A 149 41.67 -11.16 -23.63
CA ASP A 149 43.13 -11.10 -23.64
C ASP A 149 43.65 -11.23 -22.20
N GLU A 150 44.62 -12.13 -22.04
CA GLU A 150 45.35 -12.37 -20.81
C GLU A 150 46.18 -11.12 -20.45
N CYS A 151 45.88 -10.49 -19.33
CA CYS A 151 46.72 -9.43 -18.80
C CYS A 151 46.87 -9.58 -17.28
N SER A 152 48.14 -9.65 -16.87
CA SER A 152 48.63 -9.81 -15.51
C SER A 152 47.98 -8.85 -14.51
N CYS A 153 47.10 -9.37 -13.65
CA CYS A 153 46.47 -8.60 -12.58
C CYS A 153 47.49 -8.22 -11.50
N SER A 154 47.78 -6.92 -11.41
CA SER A 154 48.32 -6.33 -10.19
C SER A 154 47.25 -6.36 -9.09
N MET A 155 47.65 -6.53 -7.83
CA MET A 155 46.76 -6.67 -6.66
C MET A 155 45.81 -5.47 -6.40
N ASP A 156 45.88 -4.36 -7.17
CA ASP A 156 45.13 -3.12 -6.93
C ASP A 156 43.81 -3.01 -7.74
N ASP A 157 43.49 -3.97 -8.63
CA ASP A 157 42.24 -4.01 -9.42
C ASP A 157 41.05 -4.68 -8.68
N SER A 158 41.31 -5.32 -7.53
CA SER A 158 40.30 -6.10 -6.81
C SER A 158 39.13 -5.26 -6.28
N GLY A 159 39.39 -4.02 -5.81
CA GLY A 159 38.36 -3.17 -5.20
C GLY A 159 37.37 -2.62 -6.22
N LYS A 160 37.87 -2.19 -7.39
CA LYS A 160 37.04 -1.71 -8.50
C LYS A 160 36.16 -2.83 -9.05
N MET A 161 36.74 -4.01 -9.28
CA MET A 161 35.99 -5.19 -9.73
C MET A 161 34.89 -5.58 -8.72
N GLN A 162 35.21 -5.59 -7.43
CA GLN A 162 34.21 -5.88 -6.39
C GLN A 162 33.07 -4.85 -6.37
N TYR A 163 33.39 -3.57 -6.54
CA TYR A 163 32.37 -2.51 -6.62
C TYR A 163 31.46 -2.66 -7.84
N GLU A 164 32.02 -2.99 -9.00
CA GLU A 164 31.25 -3.26 -10.22
C GLU A 164 30.33 -4.47 -10.04
N ILE A 165 30.79 -5.55 -9.41
CA ILE A 165 29.96 -6.72 -9.08
C ILE A 165 28.76 -6.32 -8.20
N LEU A 166 29.00 -5.56 -7.13
CA LEU A 166 27.94 -5.12 -6.22
C LEU A 166 26.93 -4.20 -6.92
N THR A 167 27.42 -3.29 -7.76
CA THR A 167 26.59 -2.37 -8.57
C THR A 167 25.72 -3.15 -9.55
N ASN A 168 26.29 -4.10 -10.28
CA ASN A 168 25.55 -4.97 -11.20
C ASN A 168 24.47 -5.78 -10.46
N ARG A 169 24.80 -6.32 -9.28
CA ARG A 169 23.87 -7.11 -8.47
C ARG A 169 22.68 -6.26 -7.99
N ARG A 170 22.95 -5.02 -7.54
CA ARG A 170 21.91 -4.04 -7.22
C ARG A 170 21.03 -3.71 -8.43
N ASP A 171 21.63 -3.43 -9.59
CA ASP A 171 20.87 -3.04 -10.79
C ASP A 171 19.95 -4.16 -11.30
N ILE A 172 20.41 -5.41 -11.21
CA ILE A 172 19.56 -6.59 -11.46
C ILE A 172 18.39 -6.62 -10.48
N LEU A 173 18.62 -6.37 -9.20
CA LEU A 173 17.55 -6.36 -8.19
C LEU A 173 16.53 -5.26 -8.43
N ILE A 174 16.98 -4.03 -8.70
CA ILE A 174 16.10 -2.89 -9.07
C ILE A 174 15.27 -3.25 -10.31
N THR A 175 15.89 -3.87 -11.32
CA THR A 175 15.20 -4.28 -12.56
C THR A 175 14.09 -5.28 -12.26
N LYS A 176 14.35 -6.28 -11.41
CA LYS A 176 13.34 -7.26 -10.99
C LYS A 176 12.18 -6.60 -10.23
N LEU A 177 12.48 -5.69 -9.31
CA LEU A 177 11.47 -4.96 -8.53
C LEU A 177 10.59 -4.07 -9.42
N LYS A 178 11.20 -3.31 -10.35
CA LYS A 178 10.46 -2.47 -11.31
C LYS A 178 9.60 -3.30 -12.24
N HIS A 179 10.09 -4.45 -12.70
CA HIS A 179 9.30 -5.38 -13.50
C HIS A 179 8.07 -5.87 -12.72
N LEU A 180 8.25 -6.23 -11.44
CA LEU A 180 7.15 -6.64 -10.58
C LEU A 180 6.14 -5.51 -10.32
N GLN A 181 6.60 -4.27 -10.10
CA GLN A 181 5.72 -3.10 -9.98
C GLN A 181 4.84 -2.94 -11.24
N VAL A 182 5.44 -3.02 -12.42
CA VAL A 182 4.71 -2.90 -13.69
C VAL A 182 3.72 -4.05 -13.88
N LYS A 183 4.10 -5.30 -13.54
CA LYS A 183 3.21 -6.47 -13.58
C LYS A 183 1.97 -6.26 -12.71
N ILE A 184 2.17 -5.88 -11.45
CA ILE A 184 1.07 -5.58 -10.50
C ILE A 184 0.16 -4.47 -11.01
N TRP A 185 0.77 -3.39 -11.54
CA TRP A 185 0.03 -2.26 -12.09
C TRP A 185 -0.87 -2.67 -13.27
N ILE A 186 -0.32 -3.38 -14.25
CA ILE A 186 -1.06 -3.85 -15.43
C ILE A 186 -2.17 -4.82 -15.03
N ASP A 187 -1.87 -5.79 -14.15
CA ASP A 187 -2.84 -6.78 -13.67
C ASP A 187 -4.01 -6.12 -12.93
N TRP A 188 -3.74 -5.06 -12.16
CA TRP A 188 -4.78 -4.28 -11.49
C TRP A 188 -5.60 -3.48 -12.51
N GLN A 189 -4.96 -2.83 -13.48
CA GLN A 189 -5.65 -2.04 -14.51
C GLN A 189 -6.67 -2.89 -15.29
N GLN A 190 -6.32 -4.13 -15.65
CA GLN A 190 -7.21 -5.05 -16.36
C GLN A 190 -8.44 -5.46 -15.55
N LYS A 191 -8.41 -5.34 -14.22
CA LYS A 191 -9.51 -5.71 -13.32
C LYS A 191 -10.45 -4.54 -13.02
N ILE A 192 -10.09 -3.29 -13.35
CA ILE A 192 -10.86 -2.09 -13.01
C ILE A 192 -12.30 -2.19 -13.49
N ASP A 193 -12.51 -2.39 -14.80
CA ASP A 193 -13.86 -2.37 -15.38
C ASP A 193 -14.75 -3.44 -14.78
N LYS A 194 -14.20 -4.65 -14.58
CA LYS A 194 -14.90 -5.78 -13.96
C LYS A 194 -15.27 -5.46 -12.50
N ASN A 195 -14.32 -4.95 -11.72
CA ASN A 195 -14.55 -4.63 -10.32
C ASN A 195 -15.56 -3.49 -10.17
N LEU A 196 -15.49 -2.48 -11.03
CA LEU A 196 -16.43 -1.37 -11.04
C LEU A 196 -17.85 -1.86 -11.40
N GLN A 197 -17.99 -2.67 -12.45
CA GLN A 197 -19.28 -3.24 -12.84
C GLN A 197 -19.87 -4.13 -11.74
N ASN A 198 -19.07 -5.01 -11.15
CA ASN A 198 -19.50 -5.89 -10.07
C ASN A 198 -19.90 -5.10 -8.82
N GLY A 199 -19.06 -4.15 -8.41
CA GLY A 199 -19.29 -3.30 -7.26
C GLY A 199 -20.54 -2.43 -7.40
N LEU A 200 -20.72 -1.79 -8.56
CA LEU A 200 -21.90 -0.95 -8.83
C LEU A 200 -23.20 -1.76 -8.93
N ARG A 201 -23.16 -2.98 -9.47
CA ARG A 201 -24.34 -3.85 -9.58
C ARG A 201 -24.70 -4.56 -8.28
N SER A 202 -23.79 -4.59 -7.31
CA SER A 202 -24.07 -5.21 -6.01
C SER A 202 -25.23 -4.50 -5.31
N LYS A 203 -26.01 -5.27 -4.55
CA LYS A 203 -27.08 -4.74 -3.71
C LYS A 203 -26.50 -3.84 -2.63
N VAL A 204 -27.30 -2.92 -2.11
CA VAL A 204 -26.88 -2.06 -0.98
C VAL A 204 -27.15 -2.72 0.38
N PHE A 205 -28.20 -3.54 0.45
CA PHE A 205 -28.61 -4.27 1.65
C PHE A 205 -28.51 -5.78 1.45
N MET A 206 -28.34 -6.49 2.55
CA MET A 206 -28.46 -7.93 2.67
C MET A 206 -29.05 -8.29 4.03
N HIS A 207 -29.80 -9.39 4.11
CA HIS A 207 -30.23 -9.93 5.39
C HIS A 207 -29.20 -10.97 5.88
N PHE A 208 -28.79 -10.85 7.13
CA PHE A 208 -27.97 -11.81 7.82
C PHE A 208 -28.88 -12.67 8.72
N SER A 209 -28.73 -13.99 8.66
CA SER A 209 -29.33 -14.88 9.66
C SER A 209 -28.25 -15.14 10.70
N MET A 210 -28.52 -14.84 11.97
CA MET A 210 -27.61 -15.27 13.03
C MET A 210 -27.67 -16.80 13.08
N PRO A 211 -26.54 -17.52 12.96
CA PRO A 211 -26.56 -18.95 13.24
C PRO A 211 -27.03 -19.12 14.67
N SER A 212 -28.08 -19.92 14.87
CA SER A 212 -28.46 -20.35 16.21
C SER A 212 -27.24 -21.08 16.81
N GLU A 213 -26.89 -20.81 18.06
CA GLU A 213 -25.72 -21.40 18.73
C GLU A 213 -25.80 -22.95 18.89
N ASN A 214 -26.77 -23.62 18.28
CA ASN A 214 -26.99 -25.07 18.43
C ASN A 214 -26.96 -25.88 17.14
N ASP A 215 -26.74 -25.29 15.96
CA ASP A 215 -26.76 -26.07 14.72
C ASP A 215 -25.38 -26.63 14.37
N GLU A 216 -25.06 -27.78 14.99
CA GLU A 216 -24.15 -28.72 14.38
C GLU A 216 -24.69 -29.15 13.01
N ILE A 217 -23.77 -29.11 12.05
CA ILE A 217 -23.86 -29.52 10.65
C ILE A 217 -24.82 -30.71 10.46
N ASP A 218 -25.96 -30.48 9.81
CA ASP A 218 -26.46 -31.44 8.83
C ASP A 218 -27.30 -30.78 7.74
N CYS A 219 -26.89 -31.05 6.50
CA CYS A 219 -27.37 -30.43 5.29
C CYS A 219 -28.47 -31.30 4.67
N PHE A 220 -29.71 -31.24 5.15
CA PHE A 220 -30.88 -31.75 4.44
C PHE A 220 -32.16 -30.97 4.80
N THR A 221 -32.94 -30.65 3.77
CA THR A 221 -34.15 -29.81 3.78
C THR A 221 -35.29 -30.34 4.63
N SER A 222 -35.96 -29.46 5.37
CA SER A 222 -37.43 -29.52 5.54
C SER A 222 -37.99 -28.19 6.04
N ASP A 223 -38.92 -27.69 5.23
CA ASP A 223 -39.93 -26.67 5.53
C ASP A 223 -40.78 -27.16 6.71
N ASP A 224 -40.56 -26.62 7.91
CA ASP A 224 -41.58 -26.66 8.97
C ASP A 224 -41.39 -25.47 9.93
N GLY A 225 -42.47 -24.72 10.14
CA GLY A 225 -42.45 -23.48 10.88
C GLY A 225 -42.27 -23.69 12.38
N SER A 226 -41.15 -23.25 12.94
CA SER A 226 -41.08 -22.78 14.33
C SER A 226 -39.76 -22.04 14.59
N VAL A 227 -39.87 -20.90 15.29
CA VAL A 227 -38.86 -19.86 15.56
C VAL A 227 -38.55 -18.99 14.34
N ALA A 228 -39.11 -17.78 14.31
CA ALA A 228 -38.81 -16.80 13.29
C ALA A 228 -37.32 -16.43 13.38
N ASP A 229 -36.50 -16.94 12.46
CA ASP A 229 -35.14 -16.46 12.25
C ASP A 229 -35.18 -14.94 12.07
N ILE A 230 -34.73 -14.20 13.08
CA ILE A 230 -34.65 -12.74 13.03
C ILE A 230 -33.56 -12.38 12.03
N LYS A 231 -33.97 -12.11 10.80
CA LYS A 231 -33.09 -11.69 9.71
C LYS A 231 -32.68 -10.23 9.90
N MET A 232 -31.58 -9.99 10.60
CA MET A 232 -31.02 -8.65 10.77
C MET A 232 -30.58 -8.06 9.43
N LEU A 233 -30.82 -6.76 9.25
CA LEU A 233 -30.40 -6.03 8.06
C LEU A 233 -28.91 -5.68 8.17
N ASN A 234 -28.17 -5.80 7.08
CA ASN A 234 -26.79 -5.37 6.98
C ASN A 234 -26.51 -4.72 5.63
N ILE A 235 -25.42 -3.94 5.53
CA ILE A 235 -24.95 -3.39 4.26
C ILE A 235 -24.20 -4.49 3.55
N HIS A 236 -24.50 -4.68 2.28
CA HIS A 236 -23.64 -5.50 1.45
C HIS A 236 -22.26 -4.83 1.34
N PRO A 237 -21.16 -5.52 1.71
CA PRO A 237 -19.87 -4.88 1.89
C PRO A 237 -19.31 -4.27 0.59
N SER A 238 -19.71 -4.79 -0.57
CA SER A 238 -19.27 -4.36 -1.91
C SER A 238 -17.76 -4.13 -1.94
N HIS A 239 -17.02 -5.18 -1.57
CA HIS A 239 -15.57 -5.12 -1.42
C HIS A 239 -14.89 -4.61 -2.70
N GLU A 240 -15.40 -4.99 -3.87
CA GLU A 240 -14.90 -4.55 -5.17
C GLU A 240 -14.96 -3.02 -5.32
N LEU A 241 -16.08 -2.41 -4.92
CA LEU A 241 -16.30 -0.96 -5.07
C LEU A 241 -15.46 -0.16 -4.07
N PHE A 242 -15.54 -0.51 -2.79
CA PHE A 242 -14.88 0.27 -1.74
C PHE A 242 -13.38 0.01 -1.65
N THR A 243 -12.91 -1.19 -2.01
CA THR A 243 -11.47 -1.41 -2.21
C THR A 243 -11.00 -0.61 -3.41
N LEU A 244 -11.72 -0.57 -4.53
CA LEU A 244 -11.31 0.22 -5.70
C LEU A 244 -11.24 1.73 -5.40
N LEU A 245 -12.19 2.27 -4.64
CA LEU A 245 -12.16 3.66 -4.16
C LEU A 245 -10.95 3.93 -3.26
N ALA A 246 -10.67 3.01 -2.32
CA ALA A 246 -9.52 3.13 -1.44
C ALA A 246 -8.20 3.05 -2.23
N GLU A 247 -8.05 2.06 -3.12
CA GLU A 247 -6.91 1.94 -4.02
C GLU A 247 -6.68 3.22 -4.80
N THR A 248 -7.74 3.77 -5.41
CA THR A 248 -7.65 5.01 -6.19
C THR A 248 -7.12 6.16 -5.35
N ASN A 249 -7.64 6.35 -4.13
CA ASN A 249 -7.15 7.39 -3.22
C ASN A 249 -5.64 7.26 -2.94
N TYR A 250 -5.19 6.05 -2.58
CA TYR A 250 -3.79 5.82 -2.24
C TYR A 250 -2.87 5.89 -3.47
N LEU A 251 -3.31 5.41 -4.63
CA LEU A 251 -2.54 5.51 -5.88
C LEU A 251 -2.38 6.95 -6.34
N LEU A 252 -3.40 7.80 -6.17
CA LEU A 252 -3.30 9.23 -6.46
C LEU A 252 -2.27 9.91 -5.54
N ALA A 253 -2.33 9.64 -4.23
CA ALA A 253 -1.32 10.14 -3.30
C ALA A 253 0.09 9.63 -3.64
N PHE A 254 0.20 8.35 -4.00
CA PHE A 254 1.47 7.71 -4.35
C PHE A 254 2.05 8.23 -5.67
N ARG A 255 1.20 8.56 -6.65
CA ARG A 255 1.61 9.22 -7.91
C ARG A 255 2.30 10.55 -7.63
N HIS A 256 1.77 11.38 -6.72
CA HIS A 256 2.41 12.65 -6.38
C HIS A 256 3.83 12.46 -5.82
N LEU A 257 4.05 11.40 -5.03
CA LEU A 257 5.38 11.04 -4.54
C LEU A 257 6.31 10.61 -5.69
N CYS A 258 5.85 9.69 -6.55
CA CYS A 258 6.63 9.17 -7.68
C CYS A 258 7.01 10.25 -8.70
N MET A 259 6.12 11.22 -8.95
CA MET A 259 6.36 12.32 -9.90
C MET A 259 7.53 13.22 -9.48
N SER A 260 7.73 13.44 -8.18
CA SER A 260 8.88 14.22 -7.68
C SER A 260 10.23 13.54 -7.91
N GLU A 261 10.22 12.23 -8.16
CA GLU A 261 11.42 11.39 -8.22
C GLU A 261 11.69 10.86 -9.64
N GLY A 262 10.90 11.29 -10.63
CA GLY A 262 11.07 10.91 -12.03
C GLY A 262 10.56 9.52 -12.39
N ASN A 263 9.84 8.85 -11.49
CA ASN A 263 9.22 7.55 -11.77
C ASN A 263 7.87 7.76 -12.47
N SER A 264 7.75 7.32 -13.72
CA SER A 264 6.63 7.67 -14.62
C SER A 264 5.57 6.58 -14.79
N PHE A 265 5.70 5.42 -14.13
CA PHE A 265 4.82 4.28 -14.41
C PHE A 265 3.34 4.53 -14.04
N LEU A 266 3.07 5.48 -13.15
CA LEU A 266 1.71 5.89 -12.74
C LEU A 266 1.18 7.11 -13.52
N ASN A 267 1.88 7.56 -14.56
CA ASN A 267 1.42 8.72 -15.34
C ASN A 267 0.14 8.41 -16.13
N ASP A 268 0.00 7.18 -16.61
CA ASP A 268 -1.14 6.70 -17.39
C ASP A 268 -2.25 6.20 -16.47
N PHE A 269 -2.75 7.08 -15.62
CA PHE A 269 -3.88 6.77 -14.73
C PHE A 269 -5.19 6.75 -15.54
N PRO A 270 -6.01 5.67 -15.47
CA PRO A 270 -7.22 5.56 -16.28
C PRO A 270 -8.23 6.69 -16.02
N GLN A 271 -8.70 7.35 -17.09
CA GLN A 271 -9.69 8.43 -16.98
C GLN A 271 -11.01 7.97 -16.36
N LEU A 272 -11.45 6.76 -16.70
CA LEU A 272 -12.65 6.14 -16.11
C LEU A 272 -12.62 6.10 -14.58
N LEU A 273 -11.43 5.92 -13.98
CA LEU A 273 -11.29 5.97 -12.52
C LEU A 273 -11.34 7.38 -11.96
N TRP A 274 -10.86 8.38 -12.70
CA TRP A 274 -11.01 9.78 -12.29
C TRP A 274 -12.47 10.17 -12.20
N ASP A 275 -13.21 9.93 -13.28
CA ASP A 275 -14.63 10.29 -13.37
C ASP A 275 -15.46 9.55 -12.30
N PHE A 276 -15.09 8.31 -11.99
CA PHE A 276 -15.70 7.55 -10.90
C PHE A 276 -15.29 8.09 -9.51
N TYR A 277 -14.03 8.44 -9.32
CA TYR A 277 -13.51 8.93 -8.03
C TYR A 277 -14.05 10.31 -7.67
N GLU A 278 -14.49 11.12 -8.64
CA GLU A 278 -15.23 12.36 -8.38
C GLU A 278 -16.55 12.11 -7.65
N GLN A 279 -17.19 10.96 -7.87
CA GLN A 279 -18.45 10.56 -7.23
C GLN A 279 -18.25 9.89 -5.87
N ARG A 280 -17.00 9.82 -5.38
CA ARG A 280 -16.63 9.21 -4.09
C ARG A 280 -17.47 9.74 -2.94
N ASP A 281 -17.62 11.06 -2.86
CA ASP A 281 -18.23 11.69 -1.68
C ASP A 281 -19.73 11.35 -1.62
N ASP A 282 -20.42 11.30 -2.76
CA ASP A 282 -21.81 10.84 -2.86
C ASP A 282 -21.96 9.37 -2.43
N LEU A 283 -21.06 8.49 -2.88
CA LEU A 283 -21.05 7.07 -2.48
C LEU A 283 -20.82 6.91 -0.96
N TRP A 284 -19.96 7.74 -0.37
CA TRP A 284 -19.75 7.76 1.08
C TRP A 284 -20.98 8.26 1.83
N GLN A 285 -21.63 9.32 1.39
CA GLN A 285 -22.87 9.81 2.01
C GLN A 285 -23.98 8.75 1.96
N ARG A 286 -24.13 8.06 0.82
CA ARG A 286 -25.05 6.92 0.69
C ARG A 286 -24.71 5.83 1.70
N LYS A 287 -23.44 5.42 1.81
CA LYS A 287 -23.00 4.40 2.78
C LYS A 287 -23.32 4.80 4.22
N ILE A 288 -23.04 6.04 4.61
CA ILE A 288 -23.34 6.53 5.97
C ILE A 288 -24.85 6.46 6.24
N LYS A 289 -25.69 6.89 5.29
CA LYS A 289 -27.15 6.82 5.43
C LYS A 289 -27.63 5.38 5.60
N LEU A 290 -27.13 4.45 4.78
CA LEU A 290 -27.46 3.03 4.89
C LEU A 290 -27.04 2.44 6.26
N MET A 291 -25.89 2.85 6.81
CA MET A 291 -25.43 2.39 8.13
C MET A 291 -26.38 2.85 9.24
N LYS A 292 -26.90 4.08 9.14
CA LYS A 292 -27.90 4.59 10.08
C LYS A 292 -29.23 3.83 9.97
N ILE A 293 -29.68 3.53 8.75
CA ILE A 293 -30.89 2.72 8.53
C ILE A 293 -30.74 1.38 9.24
N ILE A 294 -29.63 0.68 9.05
CA ILE A 294 -29.36 -0.61 9.70
C ILE A 294 -29.40 -0.48 11.21
N HIS A 295 -28.75 0.55 11.75
CA HIS A 295 -28.74 0.79 13.18
C HIS A 295 -30.15 0.96 13.74
N TYR A 296 -30.96 1.82 13.12
CA TYR A 296 -32.33 2.07 13.57
C TYR A 296 -33.22 0.84 13.37
N TYR A 297 -33.20 0.23 12.18
CA TYR A 297 -34.02 -0.93 11.83
C TYR A 297 -33.73 -2.11 12.75
N ASN A 298 -32.46 -2.50 12.93
CA ASN A 298 -32.12 -3.65 13.78
C ASN A 298 -32.45 -3.39 15.25
N ALA A 299 -32.23 -2.17 15.76
CA ALA A 299 -32.60 -1.82 17.13
C ALA A 299 -34.12 -1.85 17.36
N VAL A 300 -34.92 -1.54 16.33
CA VAL A 300 -36.37 -1.68 16.36
C VAL A 300 -36.76 -3.18 16.37
N GLN A 301 -36.20 -3.98 15.46
CA GLN A 301 -36.50 -5.43 15.36
C GLN A 301 -36.15 -6.21 16.63
N GLU A 302 -35.02 -5.90 17.27
CA GLU A 302 -34.58 -6.53 18.53
C GLU A 302 -35.56 -6.26 19.68
N LYS A 303 -36.08 -5.03 19.78
CA LYS A 303 -37.07 -4.65 20.80
C LYS A 303 -38.44 -5.28 20.55
N ILE A 304 -38.85 -5.43 19.30
CA ILE A 304 -40.15 -6.03 18.97
C ILE A 304 -40.14 -7.54 19.23
N SER A 305 -39.03 -8.21 18.92
CA SER A 305 -38.88 -9.65 19.12
C SER A 305 -38.93 -10.06 20.59
N SER A 306 -38.75 -9.11 21.52
CA SER A 306 -38.69 -9.36 22.95
C SER A 306 -39.97 -9.01 23.74
N ASP A 307 -40.95 -8.29 23.16
CA ASP A 307 -42.17 -7.90 23.90
C ASP A 307 -43.45 -7.96 23.04
N GLU A 308 -44.39 -8.85 23.41
CA GLU A 308 -45.70 -9.00 22.74
C GLU A 308 -46.58 -7.74 22.77
N LYS A 309 -46.23 -6.73 23.57
CA LYS A 309 -46.97 -5.47 23.71
C LYS A 309 -46.93 -4.57 22.47
N PHE A 310 -46.09 -4.87 21.48
CA PHE A 310 -45.94 -4.04 20.27
C PHE A 310 -47.00 -4.25 19.18
N LYS A 311 -48.10 -4.95 19.47
CA LYS A 311 -49.25 -5.08 18.53
C LYS A 311 -49.76 -3.74 18.01
N LEU A 312 -49.67 -2.67 18.79
CA LEU A 312 -50.17 -1.34 18.43
C LEU A 312 -49.39 -0.66 17.30
N ILE A 313 -48.12 -1.05 17.10
CA ILE A 313 -47.24 -0.50 16.05
C ILE A 313 -46.93 -1.54 14.94
N SER A 314 -47.58 -2.71 14.99
CA SER A 314 -47.35 -3.82 14.05
C SER A 314 -47.51 -3.39 12.58
N SER A 315 -48.56 -2.63 12.26
CA SER A 315 -48.79 -2.14 10.90
C SER A 315 -47.72 -1.16 10.40
N GLU A 316 -47.13 -0.35 11.28
CA GLU A 316 -46.02 0.54 10.93
C GLU A 316 -44.75 -0.27 10.63
N ILE A 317 -44.49 -1.30 11.44
CA ILE A 317 -43.35 -2.20 11.28
C ILE A 317 -43.46 -3.01 9.98
N ASP A 318 -44.65 -3.53 9.68
CA ASP A 318 -44.91 -4.29 8.44
C ASP A 318 -44.68 -3.42 7.21
N SER A 319 -45.11 -2.16 7.23
CA SER A 319 -44.84 -1.19 6.16
C SER A 319 -43.33 -0.96 5.97
N ILE A 320 -42.58 -0.76 7.06
CA ILE A 320 -41.12 -0.59 6.99
C ILE A 320 -40.46 -1.87 6.45
N ASN A 321 -40.89 -3.04 6.91
CA ASN A 321 -40.39 -4.33 6.44
C ASN A 321 -40.61 -4.52 4.93
N ASP A 322 -41.76 -4.11 4.42
CA ASP A 322 -42.07 -4.15 2.99
C ASP A 322 -41.16 -3.22 2.18
N PHE A 323 -40.91 -1.99 2.66
CA PHE A 323 -39.96 -1.09 2.00
C PHE A 323 -38.52 -1.61 2.04
N VAL A 324 -38.07 -2.16 3.18
CA VAL A 324 -36.75 -2.77 3.31
C VAL A 324 -36.61 -3.97 2.39
N LYS A 325 -37.64 -4.82 2.30
CA LYS A 325 -37.68 -5.97 1.39
C LYS A 325 -37.60 -5.53 -0.07
N GLN A 326 -38.36 -4.50 -0.45
CA GLN A 326 -38.27 -3.89 -1.78
C GLN A 326 -36.84 -3.39 -2.03
N ALA A 327 -36.25 -2.65 -1.10
CA ALA A 327 -34.91 -2.11 -1.24
C ALA A 327 -33.83 -3.20 -1.39
N CYS A 328 -33.93 -4.29 -0.63
CA CYS A 328 -33.03 -5.45 -0.76
C CYS A 328 -33.09 -6.08 -2.16
N GLN A 329 -34.27 -6.06 -2.80
CA GLN A 329 -34.48 -6.67 -4.12
C GLN A 329 -34.11 -5.75 -5.28
N THR A 330 -34.32 -4.44 -5.16
CA THR A 330 -34.23 -3.51 -6.30
C THR A 330 -33.02 -2.60 -6.24
N VAL A 331 -32.61 -2.13 -5.07
CA VAL A 331 -31.61 -1.06 -4.95
C VAL A 331 -30.19 -1.61 -5.07
N THR A 332 -29.41 -0.99 -5.96
CA THR A 332 -27.97 -1.26 -6.16
C THR A 332 -27.18 0.03 -5.98
N TRP A 333 -25.85 -0.07 -5.91
CA TRP A 333 -24.99 1.13 -5.90
C TRP A 333 -25.10 1.95 -7.19
N GLN A 334 -25.40 1.30 -8.33
CA GLN A 334 -25.65 1.92 -9.62
C GLN A 334 -27.04 2.59 -9.69
N ASN A 335 -28.08 1.84 -9.33
CA ASN A 335 -29.48 2.26 -9.39
C ASN A 335 -29.95 2.58 -7.98
N TYR A 336 -29.38 3.64 -7.41
CA TYR A 336 -29.67 4.06 -6.06
C TYR A 336 -30.98 4.84 -6.02
N ASP A 337 -32.04 4.23 -5.49
CA ASP A 337 -33.34 4.86 -5.33
C ASP A 337 -33.33 5.77 -4.09
N HIS A 338 -33.11 7.06 -4.33
CA HIS A 338 -33.04 8.05 -3.25
C HIS A 338 -34.36 8.17 -2.48
N ASP A 339 -35.50 8.12 -3.18
CA ASP A 339 -36.81 8.33 -2.57
C ASP A 339 -37.19 7.16 -1.66
N LEU A 340 -36.97 5.92 -2.13
CA LEU A 340 -37.22 4.73 -1.31
C LEU A 340 -36.30 4.70 -0.09
N ILE A 341 -35.00 4.99 -0.25
CA ILE A 341 -34.05 4.95 0.86
C ILE A 341 -34.33 6.06 1.87
N ASP A 342 -34.70 7.26 1.43
CA ASP A 342 -35.05 8.36 2.32
C ASP A 342 -36.32 8.05 3.11
N LYS A 343 -37.32 7.44 2.45
CA LYS A 343 -38.52 6.97 3.13
C LYS A 343 -38.21 5.95 4.22
N ILE A 344 -37.41 4.92 3.91
CA ILE A 344 -36.96 3.93 4.90
C ILE A 344 -36.22 4.61 6.05
N TYR A 345 -35.32 5.55 5.75
CA TYR A 345 -34.55 6.28 6.75
C TYR A 345 -35.45 7.02 7.73
N TYR A 346 -36.38 7.85 7.24
CA TYR A 346 -37.23 8.66 8.10
C TYR A 346 -38.19 7.80 8.93
N GLU A 347 -38.82 6.79 8.33
CA GLU A 347 -39.74 5.90 9.07
C GLU A 347 -39.00 5.09 10.15
N CYS A 348 -37.80 4.56 9.85
CA CYS A 348 -36.99 3.86 10.86
C CYS A 348 -36.52 4.79 11.98
N GLU A 349 -36.05 5.99 11.64
CA GLU A 349 -35.55 6.98 12.60
C GLU A 349 -36.67 7.45 13.54
N GLU A 350 -37.85 7.77 12.99
CA GLU A 350 -39.01 8.19 13.77
C GLU A 350 -39.44 7.10 14.75
N LEU A 351 -39.59 5.86 14.26
CA LEU A 351 -40.01 4.73 15.07
C LEU A 351 -38.98 4.41 16.16
N HIS A 352 -37.69 4.41 15.82
CA HIS A 352 -36.60 4.20 16.77
C HIS A 352 -36.63 5.25 17.89
N ASN A 353 -36.77 6.53 17.56
CA ASN A 353 -36.80 7.62 18.52
C ASN A 353 -38.05 7.56 19.43
N ARG A 354 -39.22 7.21 18.86
CA ARG A 354 -40.45 6.99 19.63
C ARG A 354 -40.29 5.84 20.62
N LEU A 355 -39.73 4.71 20.18
CA LEU A 355 -39.49 3.54 21.03
C LEU A 355 -38.46 3.83 22.13
N LYS A 356 -37.40 4.58 21.81
CA LYS A 356 -36.43 5.02 22.80
C LYS A 356 -37.08 5.92 23.86
N THR A 357 -37.81 6.94 23.44
CA THR A 357 -38.52 7.85 24.35
C THR A 357 -39.53 7.10 25.24
N CYS A 358 -40.26 6.14 24.67
CA CYS A 358 -41.19 5.30 25.43
C CYS A 358 -40.46 4.48 26.49
N HIS A 359 -39.33 3.87 26.13
CA HIS A 359 -38.50 3.11 27.07
C HIS A 359 -37.97 4.00 28.21
N ASP A 360 -37.39 5.16 27.89
CA ASP A 360 -36.87 6.11 28.87
C ASP A 360 -37.98 6.58 29.85
N ASN A 361 -39.20 6.80 29.33
CA ASN A 361 -40.37 7.14 30.15
C ASN A 361 -40.79 5.99 31.08
N LEU A 362 -40.79 4.75 30.59
CA LEU A 362 -41.11 3.57 31.40
C LEU A 362 -40.09 3.34 32.50
N GLU A 363 -38.79 3.47 32.20
CA GLU A 363 -37.73 3.38 33.22
C GLU A 363 -37.88 4.47 34.29
N SER A 364 -38.17 5.71 33.88
CA SER A 364 -38.42 6.82 34.82
C SER A 364 -39.60 6.55 35.75
N ILE A 365 -40.69 5.97 35.23
CA ILE A 365 -41.85 5.57 36.03
C ILE A 365 -41.47 4.46 37.01
N VAL A 366 -40.77 3.42 36.55
CA VAL A 366 -40.32 2.30 37.40
C VAL A 366 -39.38 2.78 38.50
N ALA A 367 -38.48 3.72 38.19
CA ALA A 367 -37.57 4.31 39.18
C ALA A 367 -38.26 5.26 40.18
N SER A 368 -39.47 5.73 39.86
CA SER A 368 -40.28 6.62 40.70
C SER A 368 -41.29 5.87 41.58
N ILE A 369 -41.40 4.55 41.43
CA ILE A 369 -42.20 3.62 42.25
C ILE A 369 -41.27 2.97 43.26
#